data_AF-A0A9Q1HBQ6-F1
#
_entry.id   AF-A0A9Q1HBQ6-F1
#
_cell.length_a   1.000
_cell.length_b   1.000
_cell.length_c   1.000
_cell.angle_alpha   90.00
_cell.angle_beta   90.00
_cell.angle_gamma   90.00
#
_symmetry.space_group_name_H-M   'P 1'
#
loop_
_entity.id
_entity.type
_entity.pdbx_description
1 polymer ?
#
loop_
_entity_poly.entity_id
_entity_poly.type
_entity_poly.pdbx_seq_one_letter_code
_entity_poly.pdbx_strand_id
1 'polypeptide(L)'
;MWRDLSAPGKYRGCTVFLDSFEKKIDMIPGGDNRQMTVERCLNQCNKKKHTYAGLLGGTQCNCLNFTGPMDSLHYVPTSQCSVPCSGDPTYNCGGRNSTFSLYRTKVPDSRCSKISLKPKGSMPLIGLASFPRSGNTWTRQLLEHATGIYTGSIYWKAERRKVGSKIFLGGNIPFDTGSTLCTKVHVFNAQMIKTFHRGTILLLRNPYRAIVSEAFRSHKGVKGAGKKFVKSRAFHIFAGWTRFVRKHADRWLGTAINWCRKSSRLLVVNYEDLQENTSEELMRMIKFLKQPLDMTRITCAVQELPSSQSTGVSLGSFGLRSKTYLTFDPFTKRMHERLDGHIATVNATLIRYGHAPLPNYEEAGR
;
A
#
# COMPACT_ATOMS: atom_id res chain seq x y z
N MET A 1 -21.37 -6.88 9.89
CA MET A 1 -20.27 -7.85 9.68
C MET A 1 -20.26 -8.29 8.21
N TRP A 2 -19.69 -7.48 7.32
CA TRP A 2 -19.67 -7.79 5.88
C TRP A 2 -18.51 -8.75 5.60
N ARG A 3 -18.83 -10.01 5.29
CA ARG A 3 -17.83 -10.90 4.67
C ARG A 3 -17.61 -10.32 3.28
N ASP A 4 -16.38 -9.93 3.01
CA ASP A 4 -15.85 -9.61 1.69
C ASP A 4 -16.08 -10.87 0.82
N LEU A 5 -17.30 -11.03 0.29
CA LEU A 5 -17.59 -11.97 -0.79
C LEU A 5 -16.63 -11.56 -1.89
N SER A 6 -15.89 -12.53 -2.41
CA SER A 6 -14.94 -12.34 -3.49
C SER A 6 -15.68 -11.82 -4.71
N ALA A 7 -15.90 -10.50 -4.77
CA ALA A 7 -16.58 -9.85 -5.87
C ALA A 7 -15.82 -10.19 -7.16
N PRO A 8 -16.51 -10.31 -8.31
CA PRO A 8 -15.90 -10.68 -9.59
C PRO A 8 -14.77 -9.75 -10.08
N GLY A 9 -14.59 -8.59 -9.44
CA GLY A 9 -13.48 -7.66 -9.64
C GLY A 9 -13.09 -6.90 -8.37
N LYS A 10 -12.10 -6.01 -8.47
CA LYS A 10 -11.65 -5.20 -7.33
C LYS A 10 -12.54 -3.96 -7.19
N TYR A 11 -13.48 -4.01 -6.25
CA TYR A 11 -14.27 -2.84 -5.85
C TYR A 11 -13.34 -1.72 -5.38
N ARG A 12 -13.60 -0.50 -5.86
CA ARG A 12 -12.79 0.69 -5.58
C ARG A 12 -13.53 1.69 -4.69
N GLY A 13 -14.85 1.67 -4.69
CA GLY A 13 -15.65 2.52 -3.83
C GLY A 13 -16.95 2.96 -4.49
N CYS A 14 -17.72 3.72 -3.73
CA CYS A 14 -18.92 4.40 -4.19
C CYS A 14 -18.52 5.84 -4.55
N THR A 15 -18.85 6.31 -5.74
CA THR A 15 -18.42 7.63 -6.24
C THR A 15 -19.53 8.36 -6.95
N VAL A 16 -19.51 9.69 -6.89
CA VAL A 16 -20.25 10.56 -7.82
C VAL A 16 -19.26 11.19 -8.79
N PHE A 17 -19.71 11.47 -10.00
CA PHE A 17 -18.97 12.28 -10.96
C PHE A 17 -19.61 13.67 -10.96
N LEU A 18 -18.84 14.70 -10.62
CA LEU A 18 -19.35 16.07 -10.68
C LEU A 18 -19.13 16.62 -12.09
N ASP A 19 -20.07 17.43 -12.56
CA ASP A 19 -20.09 18.03 -13.91
C ASP A 19 -18.78 18.78 -14.25
N SER A 20 -18.12 19.36 -13.25
CA SER A 20 -16.81 20.04 -13.41
C SER A 20 -15.65 19.10 -13.81
N PHE A 21 -15.84 17.79 -13.70
CA PHE A 21 -14.83 16.76 -13.99
C PHE A 21 -15.21 15.83 -15.15
N GLU A 22 -16.39 15.97 -15.76
CA GLU A 22 -16.82 15.11 -16.88
C GLU A 22 -15.82 15.11 -18.04
N LYS A 23 -15.18 16.26 -18.34
CA LYS A 23 -14.14 16.36 -19.38
C LYS A 23 -12.87 15.54 -19.11
N LYS A 24 -12.69 15.02 -17.89
CA LYS A 24 -11.52 14.22 -17.46
C LYS A 24 -11.84 12.74 -17.26
N ILE A 25 -13.06 12.33 -17.61
CA ILE A 25 -13.54 10.96 -17.55
C ILE A 25 -13.96 10.56 -18.96
N ASP A 26 -13.19 9.67 -19.57
CA ASP A 26 -13.62 8.99 -20.79
C ASP A 26 -14.60 7.89 -20.38
N MET A 27 -15.89 8.18 -20.50
CA MET A 27 -16.98 7.28 -20.12
C MET A 27 -17.76 6.88 -21.37
N ILE A 28 -17.85 5.56 -21.60
CA ILE A 28 -18.67 5.00 -22.67
C ILE A 28 -19.67 3.98 -22.13
N PRO A 29 -20.83 3.80 -22.80
CA PRO A 29 -21.79 2.78 -22.41
C PRO A 29 -21.17 1.36 -22.45
N GLY A 30 -21.27 0.68 -21.31
CA GLY A 30 -21.07 -0.76 -21.17
C GLY A 30 -22.37 -1.56 -21.34
N GLY A 31 -23.52 -0.89 -21.32
CA GLY A 31 -24.83 -1.45 -21.62
C GLY A 31 -25.83 -1.31 -20.48
N ASP A 32 -27.11 -1.43 -20.79
CA ASP A 32 -28.21 -1.45 -19.83
C ASP A 32 -28.93 -2.80 -19.95
N ASN A 33 -29.08 -3.52 -18.84
CA ASN A 33 -29.62 -4.87 -18.86
C ASN A 33 -30.40 -5.19 -17.58
N ARG A 34 -31.60 -5.77 -17.72
CA ARG A 34 -32.43 -6.21 -16.58
C ARG A 34 -31.84 -7.40 -15.82
N GLN A 35 -30.81 -8.06 -16.34
CA GLN A 35 -30.01 -9.08 -15.66
C GLN A 35 -28.55 -8.62 -15.49
N MET A 36 -28.32 -7.36 -15.11
CA MET A 36 -26.98 -6.83 -14.89
C MET A 36 -26.30 -7.50 -13.70
N THR A 37 -25.02 -7.87 -13.86
CA THR A 37 -24.16 -8.35 -12.79
C THR A 37 -22.82 -7.61 -12.83
N VAL A 38 -22.11 -7.57 -11.69
CA VAL A 38 -20.76 -6.99 -11.62
C VAL A 38 -19.82 -7.66 -12.65
N GLU A 39 -19.89 -8.98 -12.77
CA GLU A 39 -19.07 -9.74 -13.72
C GLU A 39 -19.38 -9.37 -15.18
N ARG A 40 -20.66 -9.25 -15.54
CA ARG A 40 -21.09 -8.88 -16.89
C ARG A 40 -20.52 -7.51 -17.27
N CYS A 41 -20.64 -6.52 -16.38
CA CYS A 41 -20.10 -5.19 -16.64
C CYS A 41 -18.57 -5.19 -16.76
N LEU A 42 -17.86 -5.86 -15.85
CA LEU A 42 -16.40 -6.01 -15.92
C LEU A 42 -15.95 -6.66 -17.22
N ASN A 43 -16.59 -7.74 -17.65
CA ASN A 43 -16.27 -8.44 -18.89
C ASN A 43 -16.47 -7.52 -20.11
N GLN A 44 -17.52 -6.72 -20.12
CA GLN A 44 -17.75 -5.76 -21.20
C GLN A 44 -16.69 -4.66 -21.23
N CYS A 45 -16.34 -4.07 -20.09
CA CYS A 45 -15.33 -3.03 -20.04
C CYS A 45 -13.92 -3.56 -20.32
N ASN A 46 -13.63 -4.82 -19.96
CA ASN A 46 -12.42 -5.51 -20.40
C ASN A 46 -12.35 -5.65 -21.93
N LYS A 47 -13.46 -6.05 -22.59
CA LYS A 47 -13.55 -6.14 -24.05
C LYS A 47 -13.33 -4.78 -24.71
N LYS A 48 -13.93 -3.73 -24.13
CA LYS A 48 -13.78 -2.34 -24.55
C LYS A 48 -12.46 -1.68 -24.15
N LYS A 49 -11.53 -2.42 -23.51
CA LYS A 49 -10.20 -1.91 -23.10
C LYS A 49 -10.24 -0.70 -22.15
N HIS A 50 -11.25 -0.60 -21.31
CA HIS A 50 -11.35 0.43 -20.29
C HIS A 50 -10.85 -0.07 -18.93
N THR A 51 -10.21 0.82 -18.18
CA THR A 51 -9.57 0.52 -16.90
C THR A 51 -10.58 0.36 -15.75
N TYR A 52 -11.76 0.96 -15.86
CA TYR A 52 -12.81 0.86 -14.85
C TYR A 52 -14.16 0.44 -15.42
N ALA A 53 -14.96 -0.14 -14.54
CA ALA A 53 -16.37 -0.44 -14.75
C ALA A 53 -17.16 0.25 -13.64
N GLY A 54 -18.11 1.10 -14.00
CA GLY A 54 -19.02 1.79 -13.09
C GLY A 54 -20.43 1.26 -13.28
N LEU A 55 -21.03 0.76 -12.21
CA LEU A 55 -22.42 0.31 -12.22
C LEU A 55 -23.31 1.36 -11.58
N LEU A 56 -24.46 1.61 -12.21
CA LEU A 56 -25.42 2.64 -11.82
C LEU A 56 -26.84 2.07 -11.82
N GLY A 57 -27.65 2.46 -10.84
CA GLY A 57 -29.09 2.19 -10.82
C GLY A 57 -29.51 0.71 -10.86
N GLY A 58 -28.61 -0.23 -10.60
CA GLY A 58 -28.92 -1.67 -10.61
C GLY A 58 -28.83 -2.35 -11.98
N THR A 59 -29.03 -1.63 -13.09
CA THR A 59 -29.10 -2.20 -14.45
C THR A 59 -28.04 -1.67 -15.41
N GLN A 60 -27.46 -0.50 -15.13
CA GLN A 60 -26.58 0.19 -16.06
C GLN A 60 -25.12 -0.12 -15.79
N CYS A 61 -24.36 -0.25 -16.87
CA CYS A 61 -22.91 -0.43 -16.89
C CYS A 61 -22.26 0.65 -17.75
N ASN A 62 -21.22 1.26 -17.20
CA ASN A 62 -20.41 2.28 -17.85
C ASN A 62 -18.94 1.87 -17.77
N CYS A 63 -18.20 2.06 -18.87
CA CYS A 63 -16.78 1.75 -18.96
C CYS A 63 -16.01 3.05 -18.92
N LEU A 64 -15.03 3.15 -18.01
CA LEU A 64 -14.38 4.43 -17.71
C LEU A 64 -12.86 4.35 -17.80
N ASN A 65 -12.25 5.43 -18.27
CA ASN A 65 -10.84 5.77 -18.08
C ASN A 65 -10.75 7.16 -17.44
N PHE A 66 -9.92 7.29 -16.40
CA PHE A 66 -9.65 8.59 -15.80
C PHE A 66 -8.42 9.19 -16.44
N THR A 67 -8.54 10.37 -17.03
CA THR A 67 -7.41 11.08 -17.66
C THR A 67 -6.82 12.16 -16.75
N GLY A 68 -7.54 12.57 -15.71
CA GLY A 68 -7.12 13.60 -14.73
C GLY A 68 -6.77 13.09 -13.32
N PRO A 69 -6.29 13.99 -12.43
CA PRO A 69 -6.00 13.72 -11.01
C PRO A 69 -7.23 13.22 -10.22
N MET A 70 -6.97 12.48 -9.13
CA MET A 70 -7.97 11.79 -8.29
C MET A 70 -9.05 12.69 -7.70
N ASP A 71 -8.85 14.01 -7.66
CA ASP A 71 -9.88 14.97 -7.23
C ASP A 71 -11.13 14.93 -8.12
N SER A 72 -11.05 14.24 -9.26
CA SER A 72 -12.19 13.97 -10.16
C SER A 72 -13.11 12.82 -9.66
N LEU A 73 -12.65 12.02 -8.71
CA LEU A 73 -13.37 10.87 -8.13
C LEU A 73 -13.85 11.23 -6.72
N HIS A 74 -15.07 11.77 -6.63
CA HIS A 74 -15.69 12.10 -5.35
C HIS A 74 -16.28 10.86 -4.69
N TYR A 75 -15.47 10.22 -3.85
CA TYR A 75 -15.91 9.10 -3.04
C TYR A 75 -16.97 9.53 -2.02
N VAL A 76 -18.05 8.76 -1.96
CA VAL A 76 -19.17 8.97 -1.02
C VAL A 76 -19.36 7.71 -0.16
N PRO A 77 -20.08 7.80 0.97
CA PRO A 77 -20.38 6.64 1.80
C PRO A 77 -20.99 5.49 0.99
N THR A 78 -20.58 4.26 1.28
CA THR A 78 -21.05 3.06 0.55
C THR A 78 -22.56 2.85 0.64
N SER A 79 -23.23 3.45 1.64
CA SER A 79 -24.69 3.46 1.78
C SER A 79 -25.39 4.15 0.59
N GLN A 80 -24.70 5.04 -0.12
CA GLN A 80 -25.22 5.67 -1.33
C GLN A 80 -25.17 4.74 -2.56
N CYS A 81 -24.35 3.69 -2.52
CA CYS A 81 -24.33 2.61 -3.52
C CYS A 81 -25.01 1.36 -2.96
N SER A 82 -26.29 1.51 -2.63
CA SER A 82 -27.12 0.47 -1.99
C SER A 82 -28.10 -0.23 -2.93
N VAL A 83 -28.14 0.15 -4.22
CA VAL A 83 -29.04 -0.48 -5.19
C VAL A 83 -28.48 -1.85 -5.59
N PRO A 84 -29.19 -2.97 -5.37
CA PRO A 84 -28.72 -4.29 -5.77
C PRO A 84 -28.61 -4.41 -7.29
N CYS A 85 -27.70 -5.25 -7.77
CA CYS A 85 -27.63 -5.61 -9.19
C CYS A 85 -28.87 -6.41 -9.58
N SER A 86 -29.48 -6.05 -10.71
CA SER A 86 -30.76 -6.65 -11.12
C SER A 86 -30.64 -8.14 -11.51
N GLY A 87 -29.46 -8.59 -11.93
CA GLY A 87 -29.16 -9.99 -12.25
C GLY A 87 -28.43 -10.77 -11.17
N ASP A 88 -27.98 -10.11 -10.09
CA ASP A 88 -27.36 -10.76 -8.93
C ASP A 88 -27.47 -9.85 -7.69
N PRO A 89 -28.55 -9.97 -6.91
CA PRO A 89 -28.81 -9.07 -5.77
C PRO A 89 -27.82 -9.25 -4.61
N THR A 90 -26.87 -10.19 -4.71
CA THR A 90 -25.77 -10.37 -3.74
C THR A 90 -24.81 -9.17 -3.72
N TYR A 91 -24.74 -8.39 -4.81
CA TYR A 91 -23.85 -7.24 -4.95
C TYR A 91 -24.64 -5.96 -5.24
N ASN A 92 -24.05 -4.80 -4.90
CA ASN A 92 -24.65 -3.50 -5.18
C ASN A 92 -24.09 -2.87 -6.46
N CYS A 93 -24.99 -2.49 -7.36
CA CYS A 93 -24.74 -1.91 -8.68
C CYS A 93 -25.07 -0.41 -8.70
N GLY A 94 -24.45 0.36 -7.80
CA GLY A 94 -24.57 1.80 -7.72
C GLY A 94 -25.73 2.30 -6.85
N GLY A 95 -26.09 3.56 -7.05
CA GLY A 95 -27.13 4.31 -6.34
C GLY A 95 -28.18 4.87 -7.28
N ARG A 96 -29.18 5.56 -6.70
CA ARG A 96 -30.25 6.25 -7.45
C ARG A 96 -29.87 7.67 -7.91
N ASN A 97 -28.91 8.31 -7.25
CA ASN A 97 -28.52 9.72 -7.48
C ASN A 97 -27.18 9.83 -8.23
N SER A 98 -27.09 9.26 -9.44
CA SER A 98 -25.87 9.28 -10.27
C SER A 98 -24.62 8.75 -9.55
N THR A 99 -24.83 7.82 -8.61
CA THR A 99 -23.77 7.26 -7.78
C THR A 99 -23.32 5.91 -8.32
N PHE A 100 -22.04 5.78 -8.60
CA PHE A 100 -21.46 4.60 -9.24
C PHE A 100 -20.79 3.68 -8.23
N SER A 101 -21.13 2.40 -8.30
CA SER A 101 -20.27 1.34 -7.74
C SER A 101 -19.10 1.13 -8.71
N LEU A 102 -17.90 1.60 -8.34
CA LEU A 102 -16.73 1.56 -9.21
C LEU A 102 -15.89 0.30 -8.97
N TYR A 103 -15.55 -0.42 -10.04
CA TYR A 103 -14.69 -1.59 -10.02
C TYR A 103 -13.51 -1.42 -10.98
N ARG A 104 -12.36 -1.99 -10.61
CA ARG A 104 -11.19 -2.07 -11.48
C ARG A 104 -11.30 -3.29 -12.40
N THR A 105 -11.07 -3.07 -13.69
CA THR A 105 -10.99 -4.12 -14.70
C THR A 105 -9.60 -4.79 -14.70
N LYS A 106 -9.38 -5.74 -15.61
CA LYS A 106 -8.06 -6.38 -15.81
C LYS A 106 -7.15 -5.59 -16.77
N VAL A 107 -7.67 -4.51 -17.37
CA VAL A 107 -6.92 -3.69 -18.33
C VAL A 107 -5.92 -2.83 -17.56
N PRO A 108 -4.59 -3.00 -17.72
CA PRO A 108 -3.62 -2.16 -17.03
C PRO A 108 -3.75 -0.70 -17.50
N ASP A 109 -3.46 0.24 -16.61
CA ASP A 109 -3.40 1.65 -16.99
C ASP A 109 -2.08 1.94 -17.71
N SER A 110 -2.16 2.34 -18.97
CA SER A 110 -1.00 2.58 -19.83
C SER A 110 -0.10 3.70 -19.30
N ARG A 111 -0.66 4.66 -18.54
CA ARG A 111 0.06 5.82 -18.02
C ARG A 111 1.22 5.40 -17.11
N CYS A 112 1.01 4.42 -16.22
CA CYS A 112 2.01 4.00 -15.24
C CYS A 112 2.45 2.52 -15.32
N SER A 113 2.04 1.78 -16.35
CA SER A 113 2.37 0.35 -16.50
C SER A 113 3.75 0.06 -17.08
N LYS A 114 4.31 0.95 -17.90
CA LYS A 114 5.67 0.79 -18.43
C LYS A 114 6.69 1.11 -17.34
N ILE A 115 7.42 0.10 -16.88
CA ILE A 115 8.46 0.19 -15.85
C ILE A 115 9.69 -0.57 -16.35
N SER A 116 10.88 0.02 -16.25
CA SER A 116 12.12 -0.59 -16.73
C SER A 116 13.28 -0.38 -15.76
N LEU A 117 14.34 -1.18 -15.96
CA LEU A 117 15.64 -0.92 -15.33
C LEU A 117 16.33 0.23 -16.08
N LYS A 118 17.11 1.01 -15.34
CA LYS A 118 17.99 2.02 -15.93
C LYS A 118 19.34 1.39 -16.34
N PRO A 119 20.07 2.00 -17.29
CA PRO A 119 21.42 1.55 -17.64
C PRO A 119 22.30 1.35 -16.40
N LYS A 120 23.19 0.36 -16.44
CA LYS A 120 24.08 0.05 -15.31
C LYS A 120 24.90 1.29 -14.93
N GLY A 121 24.99 1.59 -13.64
CA GLY A 121 25.72 2.75 -13.10
C GLY A 121 25.06 4.11 -13.29
N SER A 122 23.88 4.19 -13.93
CA SER A 122 23.21 5.48 -14.18
C SER A 122 22.40 6.01 -12.99
N MET A 123 22.13 5.18 -11.99
CA MET A 123 21.34 5.54 -10.81
C MET A 123 22.19 5.51 -9.53
N PRO A 124 22.03 6.50 -8.62
CA PRO A 124 22.70 6.50 -7.33
C PRO A 124 22.17 5.40 -6.42
N LEU A 125 23.04 4.85 -5.58
CA LEU A 125 22.61 3.83 -4.60
C LEU A 125 21.93 4.48 -3.39
N ILE A 126 20.59 4.51 -3.42
CA ILE A 126 19.74 5.08 -2.37
C ILE A 126 19.01 3.96 -1.62
N GLY A 127 18.99 4.03 -0.29
CA GLY A 127 18.29 3.04 0.55
C GLY A 127 16.80 3.35 0.70
N LEU A 128 15.96 2.32 0.68
CA LEU A 128 14.60 2.33 1.24
C LEU A 128 14.63 1.49 2.53
N ALA A 129 14.95 2.15 3.64
CA ALA A 129 15.18 1.56 4.94
C ALA A 129 13.89 1.51 5.77
N SER A 130 13.70 0.43 6.51
CA SER A 130 12.55 0.29 7.42
C SER A 130 12.64 -0.95 8.31
N PHE A 131 11.84 -0.97 9.38
CA PHE A 131 11.51 -2.22 10.06
C PHE A 131 10.57 -3.07 9.15
N PRO A 132 10.65 -4.42 9.16
CA PRO A 132 9.72 -5.27 8.42
C PRO A 132 8.25 -4.92 8.65
N ARG A 133 7.39 -5.11 7.65
CA ARG A 133 5.94 -4.81 7.72
C ARG A 133 5.57 -3.33 7.90
N SER A 134 6.50 -2.42 7.64
CA SER A 134 6.23 -0.96 7.62
C SER A 134 5.75 -0.43 6.26
N GLY A 135 5.22 -1.28 5.37
CA GLY A 135 4.66 -0.82 4.08
C GLY A 135 5.58 -0.85 2.86
N ASN A 136 6.75 -1.48 2.94
CA ASN A 136 7.77 -1.40 1.87
C ASN A 136 7.28 -1.87 0.50
N THR A 137 6.51 -2.97 0.46
CA THR A 137 6.03 -3.53 -0.81
C THR A 137 5.16 -2.51 -1.52
N TRP A 138 4.26 -1.85 -0.78
CA TRP A 138 3.39 -0.83 -1.33
C TRP A 138 4.17 0.42 -1.75
N THR A 139 5.08 0.92 -0.90
CA THR A 139 5.96 2.06 -1.22
C THR A 139 6.80 1.80 -2.48
N ARG A 140 7.37 0.59 -2.63
CA ARG A 140 8.09 0.20 -3.84
C ARG A 140 7.18 0.28 -5.06
N GLN A 141 5.99 -0.34 -5.02
CA GLN A 141 5.07 -0.30 -6.16
C GLN A 141 4.63 1.13 -6.50
N LEU A 142 4.34 1.98 -5.52
CA LEU A 142 4.01 3.38 -5.75
C LEU A 142 5.14 4.10 -6.49
N LEU A 143 6.37 3.97 -6.00
CA LEU A 143 7.55 4.58 -6.62
C LEU A 143 7.82 4.05 -8.03
N GLU A 144 7.72 2.74 -8.25
CA GLU A 144 7.96 2.13 -9.56
C GLU A 144 6.91 2.57 -10.59
N HIS A 145 5.64 2.58 -10.21
CA HIS A 145 4.57 3.05 -11.09
C HIS A 145 4.70 4.56 -11.35
N ALA A 146 4.97 5.37 -10.34
CA ALA A 146 5.07 6.81 -10.50
C ALA A 146 6.31 7.26 -11.31
N THR A 147 7.43 6.55 -11.21
CA THR A 147 8.68 6.93 -11.90
C THR A 147 8.96 6.14 -13.17
N GLY A 148 8.36 4.95 -13.32
CA GLY A 148 8.71 4.01 -14.39
C GLY A 148 10.04 3.29 -14.18
N ILE A 149 10.58 3.29 -12.96
CA ILE A 149 11.90 2.73 -12.64
C ILE A 149 11.77 1.66 -11.57
N TYR A 150 12.27 0.45 -11.82
CA TYR A 150 12.26 -0.61 -10.83
C TYR A 150 13.09 -0.28 -9.58
N THR A 151 12.66 -0.82 -8.44
CA THR A 151 13.36 -0.75 -7.16
C THR A 151 14.12 -2.06 -6.88
N GLY A 152 15.28 -1.93 -6.23
CA GLY A 152 16.13 -3.03 -5.82
C GLY A 152 15.81 -3.62 -4.46
N SER A 153 16.54 -4.67 -4.09
CA SER A 153 16.49 -5.26 -2.75
C SER A 153 17.85 -5.85 -2.39
N ILE A 154 18.34 -5.61 -1.17
CA ILE A 154 19.56 -6.28 -0.69
C ILE A 154 19.40 -7.80 -0.61
N TYR A 155 18.16 -8.30 -0.65
CA TYR A 155 17.81 -9.71 -0.60
C TYR A 155 17.67 -10.33 -1.99
N TRP A 156 18.29 -9.74 -3.01
CA TRP A 156 18.06 -10.10 -4.42
C TRP A 156 18.25 -11.59 -4.74
N LYS A 157 19.23 -12.26 -4.10
CA LYS A 157 19.45 -13.71 -4.26
C LYS A 157 18.23 -14.53 -3.83
N ALA A 158 17.53 -14.10 -2.79
CA ALA A 158 16.34 -14.76 -2.28
C ALA A 158 15.06 -14.32 -3.02
N GLU A 159 15.00 -13.09 -3.53
CA GLU A 159 13.87 -12.58 -4.33
C GLU A 159 13.84 -13.20 -5.74
N ARG A 160 15.01 -13.38 -6.38
CA ARG A 160 15.15 -14.00 -7.72
C ARG A 160 14.49 -15.38 -7.83
N ARG A 161 14.42 -16.14 -6.72
CA ARG A 161 13.89 -17.51 -6.68
C ARG A 161 12.39 -17.61 -6.36
N LYS A 162 11.70 -16.49 -6.10
CA LYS A 162 10.27 -16.50 -5.72
C LYS A 162 9.38 -16.25 -6.94
N VAL A 163 8.22 -16.89 -7.02
CA VAL A 163 7.21 -16.68 -8.09
C VAL A 163 6.78 -15.21 -8.23
N GLY A 164 6.83 -14.43 -7.14
CA GLY A 164 6.55 -12.98 -7.13
C GLY A 164 7.67 -12.09 -7.71
N SER A 165 8.77 -12.68 -8.19
CA SER A 165 9.90 -11.99 -8.82
C SER A 165 9.53 -11.19 -10.07
N LYS A 166 8.36 -11.48 -10.68
CA LYS A 166 7.81 -10.71 -11.80
C LYS A 166 7.34 -9.30 -11.42
N ILE A 167 7.02 -9.07 -10.13
CA ILE A 167 6.50 -7.76 -9.67
C ILE A 167 7.64 -6.76 -9.49
N PHE A 168 8.79 -7.20 -8.98
CA PHE A 168 9.94 -6.35 -8.69
C PHE A 168 11.17 -6.84 -9.46
N LEU A 169 11.26 -6.53 -10.76
CA LEU A 169 12.38 -7.00 -11.58
C LEU A 169 13.75 -6.53 -11.05
N GLY A 170 13.82 -5.31 -10.50
CA GLY A 170 15.04 -4.81 -9.83
C GLY A 170 15.44 -5.59 -8.58
N GLY A 171 14.50 -6.32 -7.96
CA GLY A 171 14.79 -7.26 -6.87
C GLY A 171 15.52 -8.53 -7.33
N ASN A 172 15.70 -8.77 -8.63
CA ASN A 172 16.31 -10.00 -9.14
C ASN A 172 17.77 -9.82 -9.60
N ILE A 173 18.30 -8.60 -9.54
CA ILE A 173 19.66 -8.25 -9.93
C ILE A 173 20.47 -7.81 -8.69
N PRO A 174 21.82 -7.83 -8.74
CA PRO A 174 22.62 -7.28 -7.65
C PRO A 174 22.21 -5.84 -7.33
N PHE A 175 22.04 -5.57 -6.03
CA PHE A 175 21.41 -4.34 -5.54
C PHE A 175 22.26 -3.08 -5.76
N ASP A 176 23.54 -3.26 -6.04
CA ASP A 176 24.59 -2.26 -6.23
C ASP A 176 24.89 -1.99 -7.72
N THR A 177 24.12 -2.57 -8.65
CA THR A 177 24.26 -2.35 -10.11
C THR A 177 24.11 -0.90 -10.56
N GLY A 178 23.50 -0.03 -9.75
CA GLY A 178 23.17 1.34 -10.16
C GLY A 178 22.10 1.40 -11.27
N SER A 179 21.22 0.39 -11.34
CA SER A 179 20.14 0.30 -12.34
C SER A 179 18.74 0.51 -11.76
N THR A 180 18.62 0.70 -10.45
CA THR A 180 17.33 0.77 -9.74
C THR A 180 17.15 2.12 -9.06
N LEU A 181 15.89 2.50 -8.84
CA LEU A 181 15.51 3.78 -8.23
C LEU A 181 15.99 3.92 -6.77
N CYS A 182 15.74 2.88 -5.98
CA CYS A 182 16.17 2.75 -4.60
C CYS A 182 16.13 1.27 -4.19
N THR A 183 16.85 0.92 -3.13
CA THR A 183 17.04 -0.47 -2.71
C THR A 183 16.45 -0.72 -1.33
N LYS A 184 15.50 -1.66 -1.25
CA LYS A 184 14.91 -2.12 0.00
C LYS A 184 15.96 -2.72 0.95
N VAL A 185 15.97 -2.26 2.20
CA VAL A 185 16.87 -2.74 3.25
C VAL A 185 16.22 -2.76 4.64
N HIS A 186 16.44 -3.85 5.40
CA HIS A 186 16.02 -3.98 6.81
C HIS A 186 17.20 -4.09 7.79
N VAL A 187 18.42 -4.03 7.27
CA VAL A 187 19.67 -4.07 8.05
C VAL A 187 20.04 -2.64 8.41
N PHE A 188 20.47 -2.41 9.66
CA PHE A 188 20.73 -1.06 10.21
C PHE A 188 22.11 -0.95 10.89
N ASN A 189 23.02 -1.89 10.60
CA ASN A 189 24.40 -1.78 11.09
C ASN A 189 25.15 -0.66 10.34
N ALA A 190 26.22 -0.15 10.94
CA ALA A 190 26.96 0.99 10.40
C ALA A 190 27.53 0.73 9.00
N GLN A 191 28.01 -0.49 8.72
CA GLN A 191 28.58 -0.84 7.43
C GLN A 191 27.54 -0.76 6.31
N MET A 192 26.36 -1.34 6.54
CA MET A 192 25.27 -1.28 5.57
C MET A 192 24.77 0.14 5.35
N ILE A 193 24.65 0.95 6.41
CA ILE A 193 24.22 2.35 6.27
C ILE A 193 25.20 3.15 5.41
N LYS A 194 26.52 2.95 5.61
CA LYS A 194 27.56 3.58 4.79
C LYS A 194 27.47 3.23 3.31
N THR A 195 26.98 2.03 2.96
CA THR A 195 26.75 1.65 1.56
C THR A 195 25.78 2.61 0.85
N PHE A 196 24.76 3.11 1.56
CA PHE A 196 23.73 4.02 1.01
C PHE A 196 24.05 5.51 1.22
N HIS A 197 25.32 5.89 1.05
CA HIS A 197 25.83 7.25 1.26
C HIS A 197 25.21 8.33 0.35
N ARG A 198 24.56 7.95 -0.76
CA ARG A 198 23.86 8.89 -1.67
C ARG A 198 22.47 9.29 -1.16
N GLY A 199 21.98 8.64 -0.11
CA GLY A 199 20.79 9.01 0.62
C GLY A 199 19.94 7.81 1.01
N THR A 200 18.97 8.04 1.89
CA THR A 200 18.05 7.01 2.36
C THR A 200 16.67 7.61 2.58
N ILE A 201 15.64 6.88 2.16
CA ILE A 201 14.27 7.05 2.61
C ILE A 201 14.06 6.08 3.78
N LEU A 202 13.80 6.61 4.98
CA LEU A 202 13.48 5.84 6.16
C LEU A 202 11.96 5.84 6.36
N LEU A 203 11.36 4.68 6.09
CA LEU A 203 9.93 4.45 6.25
C LEU A 203 9.64 3.93 7.66
N LEU A 204 9.00 4.76 8.47
CA LEU A 204 8.62 4.47 9.86
C LEU A 204 7.13 4.14 9.92
N ARG A 205 6.75 3.22 10.80
CA ARG A 205 5.36 2.83 11.05
C ARG A 205 5.17 2.69 12.56
N ASN A 206 3.96 2.93 13.05
CA ASN A 206 3.57 2.62 14.42
C ASN A 206 4.12 1.23 14.84
N PRO A 207 4.95 1.15 15.89
CA PRO A 207 5.62 -0.10 16.26
C PRO A 207 4.65 -1.17 16.75
N TYR A 208 3.56 -0.80 17.43
CA TYR A 208 2.52 -1.75 17.85
C TYR A 208 1.95 -2.49 16.63
N ARG A 209 1.57 -1.73 15.59
CA ARG A 209 1.03 -2.30 14.33
C ARG A 209 2.07 -3.09 13.56
N ALA A 210 3.31 -2.60 13.48
CA ALA A 210 4.36 -3.26 12.73
C ALA A 210 4.77 -4.61 13.38
N ILE A 211 4.89 -4.67 14.70
CA ILE A 211 5.29 -5.87 15.45
C ILE A 211 4.21 -6.96 15.37
N VAL A 212 2.94 -6.60 15.57
CA VAL A 212 1.82 -7.54 15.39
C VAL A 212 1.85 -8.11 13.97
N SER A 213 1.96 -7.24 12.96
CA SER A 213 1.99 -7.65 11.55
C SER A 213 3.18 -8.57 11.23
N GLU A 214 4.32 -8.38 11.90
CA GLU A 214 5.52 -9.21 11.75
C GLU A 214 5.38 -10.57 12.42
N ALA A 215 4.66 -10.64 13.55
CA ALA A 215 4.32 -11.88 14.21
C ALA A 215 3.49 -12.78 13.29
N PHE A 216 2.47 -12.22 12.65
CA PHE A 216 1.64 -12.93 11.68
C PHE A 216 2.42 -13.37 10.44
N ARG A 217 3.41 -12.59 9.98
CA ARG A 217 4.27 -12.99 8.86
C ARG A 217 5.20 -14.16 9.21
N SER A 218 5.74 -14.16 10.43
CA SER A 218 6.85 -15.04 10.82
C SER A 218 6.42 -16.41 11.35
N HIS A 219 5.17 -16.55 11.82
CA HIS A 219 4.66 -17.84 12.30
C HIS A 219 4.23 -18.74 11.13
N LYS A 220 4.92 -19.86 10.96
CA LYS A 220 4.75 -20.84 9.86
C LYS A 220 3.33 -21.46 9.73
N GLY A 221 2.38 -21.16 10.63
CA GLY A 221 1.03 -21.74 10.65
C GLY A 221 -0.11 -20.84 10.16
N VAL A 222 0.17 -19.69 9.54
CA VAL A 222 -0.87 -18.71 9.10
C VAL A 222 -1.23 -18.84 7.61
N LYS A 223 -0.65 -19.80 6.88
CA LYS A 223 -1.12 -20.15 5.53
C LYS A 223 -2.34 -21.07 5.64
N GLY A 224 -3.54 -20.51 5.59
CA GLY A 224 -4.80 -21.25 5.38
C GLY A 224 -5.83 -21.26 6.51
N ALA A 225 -5.60 -20.55 7.62
CA ALA A 225 -6.47 -20.65 8.79
C ALA A 225 -7.58 -19.57 8.79
N GLY A 226 -8.84 -19.98 8.58
CA GLY A 226 -10.01 -19.09 8.54
C GLY A 226 -10.36 -18.38 9.86
N LYS A 227 -11.39 -17.54 9.85
CA LYS A 227 -11.79 -16.64 10.97
C LYS A 227 -12.07 -17.35 12.32
N LYS A 228 -12.48 -18.63 12.33
CA LYS A 228 -12.66 -19.43 13.57
C LYS A 228 -11.32 -19.81 14.23
N PHE A 229 -10.23 -19.89 13.45
CA PHE A 229 -8.89 -20.27 13.91
C PHE A 229 -8.15 -19.16 14.68
N VAL A 230 -8.54 -17.89 14.52
CA VAL A 230 -7.93 -16.74 15.21
C VAL A 230 -8.35 -16.70 16.69
N LYS A 231 -9.57 -17.14 17.03
CA LYS A 231 -10.08 -17.14 18.40
C LYS A 231 -9.42 -18.20 19.29
N SER A 232 -9.15 -19.42 18.80
CA SER A 232 -8.53 -20.47 19.64
C SER A 232 -7.01 -20.29 19.83
N ARG A 233 -6.36 -19.45 19.02
CA ARG A 233 -4.91 -19.18 19.09
C ARG A 233 -4.51 -17.88 19.77
N ALA A 234 -5.45 -17.02 20.19
CA ALA A 234 -5.12 -15.95 21.15
C ALA A 234 -4.34 -16.52 22.35
N PHE A 235 -4.64 -17.76 22.74
CA PHE A 235 -3.94 -18.53 23.78
C PHE A 235 -2.52 -19.01 23.43
N HIS A 236 -2.20 -19.27 22.15
CA HIS A 236 -0.88 -19.77 21.71
C HIS A 236 0.05 -18.69 21.14
N ILE A 237 -0.42 -17.46 20.94
CA ILE A 237 0.45 -16.30 20.64
C ILE A 237 1.46 -16.09 21.79
N PHE A 238 1.13 -16.48 23.04
CA PHE A 238 1.87 -16.15 24.26
C PHE A 238 3.11 -17.00 24.57
N ALA A 239 3.31 -18.17 23.94
CA ALA A 239 4.56 -18.92 24.13
C ALA A 239 5.73 -18.18 23.45
N GLY A 240 6.40 -17.31 24.20
CA GLY A 240 7.48 -16.47 23.71
C GLY A 240 7.06 -15.11 23.15
N TRP A 241 5.79 -14.68 23.29
CA TRP A 241 5.33 -13.35 22.87
C TRP A 241 6.17 -12.24 23.51
N THR A 242 6.40 -12.31 24.81
CA THR A 242 7.26 -11.37 25.53
C THR A 242 8.65 -11.28 24.94
N ARG A 243 9.26 -12.41 24.58
CA ARG A 243 10.58 -12.46 23.93
C ARG A 243 10.53 -11.87 22.52
N PHE A 244 9.47 -12.18 21.77
CA PHE A 244 9.23 -11.68 20.42
C PHE A 244 9.07 -10.16 20.41
N VAL A 245 8.15 -9.61 21.21
CA VAL A 245 7.89 -8.17 21.35
C VAL A 245 9.17 -7.47 21.76
N ARG A 246 9.87 -7.93 22.80
CA ARG A 246 11.14 -7.32 23.23
C ARG A 246 12.15 -7.24 22.08
N LYS A 247 12.41 -8.37 21.40
CA LYS A 247 13.36 -8.43 20.29
C LYS A 247 12.97 -7.50 19.14
N HIS A 248 11.70 -7.47 18.77
CA HIS A 248 11.22 -6.69 17.63
C HIS A 248 11.05 -5.20 17.95
N ALA A 249 10.71 -4.85 19.18
CA ALA A 249 10.74 -3.48 19.70
C ALA A 249 12.16 -2.90 19.62
N ASP A 250 13.16 -3.64 20.11
CA ASP A 250 14.56 -3.20 20.07
C ASP A 250 15.09 -3.10 18.64
N ARG A 251 14.64 -4.00 17.76
CA ARG A 251 14.96 -3.94 16.33
C ARG A 251 14.31 -2.73 15.65
N TRP A 252 13.06 -2.40 15.99
CA TRP A 252 12.37 -1.22 15.47
C TRP A 252 13.09 0.06 15.90
N LEU A 253 13.39 0.19 17.20
CA LEU A 253 14.17 1.29 17.76
C LEU A 253 15.53 1.41 17.06
N GLY A 254 16.28 0.32 16.99
CA GLY A 254 17.60 0.26 16.38
C GLY A 254 17.57 0.65 14.90
N THR A 255 16.50 0.29 14.18
CA THR A 255 16.31 0.71 12.79
C THR A 255 16.13 2.23 12.71
N ALA A 256 15.18 2.79 13.45
CA ALA A 256 14.88 4.22 13.42
C ALA A 256 16.11 5.06 13.81
N ILE A 257 16.72 4.74 14.94
CA ILE A 257 17.84 5.51 15.49
C ILE A 257 19.10 5.41 14.62
N ASN A 258 19.50 4.20 14.20
CA ASN A 258 20.76 4.07 13.47
C ASN A 258 20.70 4.74 12.10
N TRP A 259 19.60 4.58 11.36
CA TRP A 259 19.43 5.28 10.08
C TRP A 259 19.34 6.79 10.28
N CYS A 260 18.60 7.26 11.30
CA CYS A 260 18.53 8.69 11.63
C CYS A 260 19.90 9.30 11.93
N ARG A 261 20.71 8.65 12.78
CA ARG A 261 21.99 9.19 13.23
C ARG A 261 23.11 9.10 12.21
N LYS A 262 23.09 8.10 11.33
CA LYS A 262 24.25 7.72 10.49
C LYS A 262 24.06 7.98 9.00
N SER A 263 22.85 8.29 8.55
CA SER A 263 22.62 8.68 7.15
C SER A 263 23.11 10.10 6.90
N SER A 264 23.92 10.28 5.85
CA SER A 264 24.38 11.58 5.37
C SER A 264 23.25 12.43 4.77
N ARG A 265 22.26 11.78 4.16
CA ARG A 265 21.09 12.41 3.55
C ARG A 265 19.86 11.54 3.79
N LEU A 266 18.90 12.04 4.56
CA LEU A 266 17.77 11.25 5.03
C LEU A 266 16.45 11.93 4.72
N LEU A 267 15.50 11.16 4.20
CA LEU A 267 14.08 11.51 4.16
C LEU A 267 13.33 10.57 5.10
N VAL A 268 12.65 11.11 6.10
CA VAL A 268 11.75 10.34 6.96
C VAL A 268 10.33 10.41 6.40
N VAL A 269 9.72 9.25 6.19
CA VAL A 269 8.35 9.07 5.72
C VAL A 269 7.62 8.23 6.75
N ASN A 270 6.56 8.76 7.35
CA ASN A 270 5.69 7.96 8.20
C ASN A 270 4.71 7.19 7.31
N TYR A 271 4.51 5.92 7.61
CA TYR A 271 3.62 5.05 6.86
C TYR A 271 2.19 5.53 6.96
N GLU A 272 1.78 6.02 8.13
CA GLU A 272 0.47 6.59 8.38
C GLU A 272 0.23 7.83 7.49
N ASP A 273 1.16 8.77 7.43
CA ASP A 273 1.10 9.94 6.52
C ASP A 273 1.06 9.51 5.05
N LEU A 274 1.84 8.49 4.67
CA LEU A 274 1.81 7.93 3.31
C LEU A 274 0.44 7.29 3.00
N GLN A 275 -0.27 6.74 3.98
CA GLN A 275 -1.61 6.18 3.78
C GLN A 275 -2.69 7.26 3.64
N GLU A 276 -2.56 8.35 4.39
CA GLU A 276 -3.52 9.45 4.44
C GLU A 276 -3.31 10.42 3.26
N ASN A 277 -2.07 10.85 3.05
CA ASN A 277 -1.66 11.85 2.06
C ASN A 277 -0.77 11.22 0.97
N THR A 278 -1.24 10.11 0.37
CA THR A 278 -0.42 9.27 -0.52
C THR A 278 0.23 10.05 -1.66
N SER A 279 -0.52 10.95 -2.32
CA SER A 279 -0.01 11.73 -3.46
C SER A 279 1.14 12.65 -3.05
N GLU A 280 0.99 13.37 -1.93
CA GLU A 280 1.97 14.34 -1.44
C GLU A 280 3.25 13.66 -0.96
N GLU A 281 3.12 12.62 -0.14
CA GLU A 281 4.27 11.87 0.36
C GLU A 281 5.01 11.15 -0.79
N LEU A 282 4.28 10.68 -1.81
CA LEU A 282 4.89 10.12 -3.02
C LEU A 282 5.68 11.17 -3.80
N MET A 283 5.12 12.37 -4.01
CA MET A 283 5.84 13.48 -4.65
C MET A 283 7.10 13.88 -3.87
N ARG A 284 7.01 13.93 -2.54
CA ARG A 284 8.14 14.23 -1.64
C ARG A 284 9.25 13.18 -1.76
N MET A 285 8.91 11.89 -1.84
CA MET A 285 9.88 10.83 -2.09
C MET A 285 10.52 10.93 -3.49
N ILE A 286 9.74 11.17 -4.55
CA ILE A 286 10.24 11.31 -5.93
C ILE A 286 11.20 12.49 -6.05
N LYS A 287 10.86 13.63 -5.43
CA LYS A 287 11.73 14.81 -5.35
C LYS A 287 13.05 14.50 -4.62
N PHE A 288 13.00 13.77 -3.50
CA PHE A 288 14.20 13.32 -2.79
C PHE A 288 15.07 12.37 -3.64
N LEU A 289 14.47 11.57 -4.50
CA LEU A 289 15.15 10.67 -5.44
C LEU A 289 15.66 11.40 -6.70
N LYS A 290 15.47 12.71 -6.78
CA LYS A 290 15.85 13.56 -7.93
C LYS A 290 15.28 13.06 -9.26
N GLN A 291 14.06 12.53 -9.23
CA GLN A 291 13.33 12.12 -10.42
C GLN A 291 12.31 13.21 -10.81
N PRO A 292 11.95 13.34 -12.10
CA PRO A 292 10.93 14.28 -12.54
C PRO A 292 9.55 13.91 -11.96
N LEU A 293 8.76 14.92 -11.61
CA LEU A 293 7.37 14.74 -11.18
C LEU A 293 6.46 14.63 -12.41
N ASP A 294 6.18 13.41 -12.84
CA ASP A 294 5.18 13.12 -13.86
C ASP A 294 3.80 12.93 -13.19
N MET A 295 2.99 14.00 -13.20
CA MET A 295 1.67 14.00 -12.56
C MET A 295 0.71 12.97 -13.15
N THR A 296 0.88 12.62 -14.43
CA THR A 296 0.09 11.59 -15.11
C THR A 296 0.39 10.22 -14.51
N ARG A 297 1.68 9.91 -14.30
CA ARG A 297 2.11 8.65 -13.66
C ARG A 297 1.82 8.60 -12.18
N ILE A 298 2.02 9.69 -11.45
CA ILE A 298 1.73 9.78 -10.01
C ILE A 298 0.26 9.52 -9.74
N THR A 299 -0.62 10.19 -10.50
CA THR A 299 -2.07 9.98 -10.42
C THR A 299 -2.44 8.52 -10.69
N CYS A 300 -1.91 7.94 -11.77
CA CYS A 300 -2.12 6.54 -12.11
C CYS A 300 -1.62 5.60 -11.00
N ALA A 301 -0.45 5.85 -10.41
CA ALA A 301 0.11 5.01 -9.36
C ALA A 301 -0.79 4.99 -8.11
N VAL A 302 -1.28 6.15 -7.67
CA VAL A 302 -2.20 6.27 -6.52
C VAL A 302 -3.54 5.58 -6.80
N GLN A 303 -4.04 5.66 -8.04
CA GLN A 303 -5.26 4.99 -8.48
C GLN A 303 -5.13 3.46 -8.53
N GLU A 304 -4.03 2.96 -9.10
CA GLU A 304 -3.76 1.54 -9.19
C GLU A 304 -3.55 0.91 -7.81
N LEU A 305 -2.82 1.64 -6.95
CA LEU A 305 -2.30 1.19 -5.66
C LEU A 305 -2.79 2.08 -4.51
N PRO A 306 -4.11 2.18 -4.27
CA PRO A 306 -4.64 2.98 -3.18
C PRO A 306 -4.23 2.40 -1.83
N SER A 307 -4.21 3.28 -0.83
CA SER A 307 -3.84 2.90 0.53
C SER A 307 -4.83 1.89 1.13
N SER A 308 -4.36 1.20 2.15
CA SER A 308 -5.23 0.30 2.92
C SER A 308 -6.20 1.02 3.84
N GLN A 309 -6.00 2.33 4.08
CA GLN A 309 -7.01 3.14 4.77
C GLN A 309 -8.16 3.45 3.81
N SER A 310 -7.86 3.93 2.59
CA SER A 310 -8.91 4.29 1.61
C SER A 310 -9.72 3.10 1.11
N THR A 311 -9.08 1.95 0.91
CA THR A 311 -9.80 0.72 0.51
C THR A 311 -10.32 -0.09 1.68
N GLY A 312 -9.96 0.30 2.90
CA GLY A 312 -10.07 -0.53 4.09
C GLY A 312 -9.21 -1.79 4.05
N VAL A 313 -8.46 -2.16 3.00
CA VAL A 313 -7.82 -3.49 2.87
C VAL A 313 -6.30 -3.39 2.69
N SER A 314 -5.53 -4.13 3.52
CA SER A 314 -4.06 -4.20 3.38
C SER A 314 -3.62 -5.04 2.18
N LEU A 315 -2.73 -4.49 1.34
CA LEU A 315 -1.96 -5.25 0.34
C LEU A 315 -1.06 -6.26 1.08
N GLY A 316 -1.49 -7.53 1.10
CA GLY A 316 -0.71 -8.63 1.67
C GLY A 316 0.39 -9.14 0.72
N SER A 317 1.16 -10.12 1.19
CA SER A 317 2.16 -10.79 0.35
C SER A 317 1.48 -11.51 -0.83
N PHE A 318 2.02 -11.35 -2.04
CA PHE A 318 1.52 -11.98 -3.28
C PHE A 318 0.09 -11.60 -3.67
N GLY A 319 -0.38 -10.40 -3.31
CA GLY A 319 -1.71 -9.91 -3.71
C GLY A 319 -2.89 -10.54 -2.97
N LEU A 320 -2.63 -11.40 -1.97
CA LEU A 320 -3.66 -11.96 -1.10
C LEU A 320 -4.04 -10.94 -0.01
N ARG A 321 -5.31 -10.53 -0.03
CA ARG A 321 -5.91 -9.56 0.91
C ARG A 321 -6.05 -10.20 2.29
N SER A 322 -5.34 -9.68 3.30
CA SER A 322 -5.55 -10.11 4.69
C SER A 322 -5.60 -8.89 5.63
N LYS A 323 -6.79 -8.56 6.10
CA LYS A 323 -6.97 -7.71 7.29
C LYS A 323 -6.58 -8.54 8.51
N THR A 324 -5.46 -8.21 9.15
CA THR A 324 -5.14 -8.79 10.45
C THR A 324 -5.30 -7.72 11.51
N TYR A 325 -6.51 -7.61 12.05
CA TYR A 325 -6.78 -6.81 13.24
C TYR A 325 -7.00 -7.79 14.39
N LEU A 326 -6.22 -7.64 15.45
CA LEU A 326 -6.57 -8.24 16.73
C LEU A 326 -7.74 -7.42 17.28
N THR A 327 -8.74 -8.09 17.85
CA THR A 327 -9.89 -7.42 18.50
C THR A 327 -9.60 -7.10 19.96
N PHE A 328 -8.36 -7.30 20.40
CA PHE A 328 -7.90 -7.11 21.76
C PHE A 328 -6.46 -6.62 21.70
N ASP A 329 -6.04 -5.94 22.76
CA ASP A 329 -4.65 -5.51 22.94
C ASP A 329 -3.78 -6.71 23.34
N PRO A 330 -2.83 -7.16 22.50
CA PRO A 330 -1.96 -8.28 22.84
C PRO A 330 -0.81 -7.87 23.76
N PHE A 331 -0.63 -6.59 24.09
CA PHE A 331 0.52 -6.07 24.80
C PHE A 331 0.23 -6.00 26.30
N THR A 332 1.20 -6.42 27.12
CA THR A 332 1.13 -6.21 28.57
C THR A 332 1.53 -4.78 28.91
N LYS A 333 1.17 -4.29 30.10
CA LYS A 333 1.61 -2.97 30.59
C LYS A 333 3.12 -2.73 30.42
N ARG A 334 3.95 -3.71 30.77
CA ARG A 334 5.41 -3.66 30.60
C ARG A 334 5.85 -3.55 29.13
N MET A 335 5.10 -4.15 28.21
CA MET A 335 5.37 -4.01 26.78
C MET A 335 5.00 -2.61 26.28
N HIS A 336 3.89 -2.04 26.76
CA HIS A 336 3.53 -0.66 26.47
C HIS A 336 4.60 0.32 26.95
N GLU A 337 4.98 0.25 28.23
CA GLU A 337 6.03 1.10 28.81
C GLU A 337 7.32 1.06 27.97
N ARG A 338 7.70 -0.11 27.46
CA ARG A 338 8.86 -0.26 26.57
C ARG A 338 8.64 0.40 25.21
N LEU A 339 7.51 0.13 24.56
CA LEU A 339 7.22 0.63 23.22
C LEU A 339 7.02 2.15 23.22
N ASP A 340 6.33 2.69 24.22
CA ASP A 340 6.14 4.11 24.41
C ASP A 340 7.46 4.81 24.72
N GLY A 341 8.32 4.21 25.55
CA GLY A 341 9.69 4.68 25.77
C GLY A 341 10.53 4.70 24.48
N HIS A 342 10.39 3.68 23.63
CA HIS A 342 11.03 3.63 22.32
C HIS A 342 10.48 4.70 21.37
N ILE A 343 9.17 4.93 21.34
CA ILE A 343 8.53 5.99 20.55
C ILE A 343 9.06 7.37 21.00
N ALA A 344 9.09 7.64 22.30
CA ALA A 344 9.63 8.88 22.85
C ALA A 344 11.10 9.08 22.45
N THR A 345 11.92 8.02 22.52
CA THR A 345 13.32 8.07 22.11
C THR A 345 13.47 8.33 20.60
N VAL A 346 12.64 7.71 19.77
CA VAL A 346 12.63 7.96 18.33
C VAL A 346 12.20 9.39 18.02
N ASN A 347 11.13 9.91 18.64
CA ASN A 347 10.69 11.31 18.47
C ASN A 347 11.78 12.30 18.85
N ALA A 348 12.41 12.14 20.01
CA ALA A 348 13.52 12.98 20.43
C ALA A 348 14.70 12.93 19.43
N THR A 349 14.97 11.74 18.87
CA THR A 349 16.00 11.58 17.84
C THR A 349 15.60 12.25 16.52
N LEU A 350 14.36 12.10 16.07
CA LEU A 350 13.86 12.76 14.85
C LEU A 350 13.95 14.27 14.96
N ILE A 351 13.44 14.85 16.05
CA ILE A 351 13.46 16.30 16.31
C ILE A 351 14.91 16.80 16.35
N ARG A 352 15.81 16.11 17.07
CA ARG A 352 17.23 16.47 17.14
C ARG A 352 17.90 16.54 15.77
N TYR A 353 17.45 15.73 14.81
CA TYR A 353 17.99 15.68 13.46
C TYR A 353 17.12 16.44 12.43
N GLY A 354 16.22 17.32 12.90
CA GLY A 354 15.43 18.20 12.04
C GLY A 354 14.31 17.50 11.27
N HIS A 355 13.79 16.38 11.79
CA HIS A 355 12.66 15.66 11.23
C HIS A 355 11.41 15.83 12.11
N ALA A 356 10.24 15.79 11.47
CA ALA A 356 8.97 15.76 12.18
C ALA A 356 8.91 14.53 13.11
N PRO A 357 8.24 14.63 14.28
CA PRO A 357 8.00 13.48 15.12
C PRO A 357 7.06 12.48 14.44
N LEU A 358 6.97 11.29 15.03
CA LEU A 358 5.96 10.30 14.66
C LEU A 358 4.54 10.87 14.92
N PRO A 359 3.52 10.49 14.11
CA PRO A 359 2.13 10.89 14.34
C PRO A 359 1.63 10.46 15.72
N ASN A 360 0.66 11.19 16.26
CA ASN A 360 0.00 10.78 17.49
C ASN A 360 -0.80 9.49 17.24
N TYR A 361 -0.50 8.45 18.01
CA TYR A 361 -1.13 7.14 17.84
C TYR A 361 -2.40 6.95 18.67
N GLU A 362 -2.78 7.92 19.52
CA GLU A 362 -3.98 7.82 20.36
C GLU A 362 -5.28 8.05 19.57
N GLU A 363 -5.27 8.92 18.57
CA GLU A 363 -6.43 9.17 17.70
C GLU A 363 -6.63 8.08 16.62
N ALA A 364 -5.57 7.32 16.32
CA ALA A 364 -5.58 6.31 15.26
C ALA A 364 -6.11 4.92 15.71
N GLY A 365 -6.75 4.83 16.87
CA GLY A 365 -7.33 3.62 17.44
C GLY A 365 -6.29 2.71 18.09
N ARG A 366 -6.21 2.80 19.43
CA ARG A 366 -5.68 1.76 20.32
C ARG A 366 -6.45 0.45 20.12
#